data_AF-A0ABD3QBQ6-F1
#
_entry.id   AF-A0ABD3QBQ6-F1
#
_cell.length_a   1.000
_cell.length_b   1.000
_cell.length_c   1.000
_cell.angle_alpha   90.00
_cell.angle_beta   90.00
_cell.angle_gamma   90.00
#
_symmetry.space_group_name_H-M   'P 1'
#
loop_
_entity.id
_entity.type
_entity.pdbx_description
1 polymer ?
#
loop_
_entity_poly.entity_id
_entity_poly.type
_entity_poly.pdbx_seq_one_letter_code
_entity_poly.pdbx_strand_id
1 'polypeptide(L)'
;MGMKTASTSHVAQPRVAPTIDEDIIKVRTAEGSLTFQDEHIEQFSRHCKSFYNSSLVLTSSSTSLDKNVGYAMSNDHKVLQGRIVIEALDRIGSLIAACEHCDRSDSMEVQRDAKDTLSRLRKEHELIAAVHKDLLDDCGLLHVDSFLYHGEHSLSAQEPNGSLRYEQYTQIRDALRRKSHKMAMMQRQSSLYELLSDNKHSNSSGDVTNSTQYLTRQKHVKHAMSTIEQFVRKYKENIGSHSFLAGLYRLIDNQLHPKSKTDIVQWNFKGSVLTEACQMNNEGDTEAYARDATHVLFSFLVINDADVEGGSVNIDANEDIQEPILSFQIDKFISDNNLRRILSVLPNPKHLDARATGSVEVFDDSCIDKVQARMNIDGHLDEAWPWWQELCNLL
;
A
#
# COMPACT_ATOMS: atom_id res chain seq x y z
N MET A 1 -49.92 18.07 24.34
CA MET A 1 -49.17 16.85 24.02
C MET A 1 -47.94 17.26 23.22
N GLY A 2 -46.79 17.42 23.88
CA GLY A 2 -45.54 17.78 23.23
C GLY A 2 -44.57 16.60 23.33
N MET A 3 -44.20 16.03 22.19
CA MET A 3 -43.16 14.99 22.11
C MET A 3 -41.81 15.68 21.92
N LYS A 4 -40.95 15.56 22.94
CA LYS A 4 -39.52 15.87 22.84
C LYS A 4 -38.84 14.69 22.15
N THR A 5 -38.20 14.93 21.02
CA THR A 5 -37.24 13.99 20.42
C THR A 5 -35.87 14.24 21.03
N ALA A 6 -35.29 13.19 21.62
CA ALA A 6 -33.95 13.22 22.18
C ALA A 6 -32.92 13.16 21.04
N SER A 7 -32.06 14.18 20.94
CA SER A 7 -30.85 14.14 20.11
C SER A 7 -29.73 13.49 20.92
N THR A 8 -29.31 12.30 20.53
CA THR A 8 -28.10 11.64 21.04
C THR A 8 -26.91 12.12 20.22
N SER A 9 -26.11 13.01 20.79
CA SER A 9 -24.79 13.38 20.25
C SER A 9 -23.79 12.27 20.56
N HIS A 10 -23.39 11.49 19.55
CA HIS A 10 -22.24 10.60 19.66
C HIS A 10 -20.95 11.43 19.60
N VAL A 11 -20.33 11.62 20.76
CA VAL A 11 -18.97 12.16 20.88
C VAL A 11 -18.01 11.07 20.41
N ALA A 12 -17.31 11.32 19.30
CA ALA A 12 -16.24 10.44 18.83
C ALA A 12 -15.12 10.39 19.87
N GLN A 13 -14.88 9.19 20.42
CA GLN A 13 -13.74 8.96 21.31
C GLN A 13 -12.42 8.99 20.49
N PRO A 14 -11.34 9.56 21.04
CA PRO A 14 -10.04 9.55 20.37
C PRO A 14 -9.53 8.12 20.17
N ARG A 15 -9.18 7.77 18.93
CA ARG A 15 -8.58 6.47 18.56
C ARG A 15 -7.28 6.26 19.35
N VAL A 16 -7.26 5.25 20.20
CA VAL A 16 -6.04 4.77 20.89
C VAL A 16 -5.19 4.05 19.84
N ALA A 17 -3.92 4.46 19.69
CA ALA A 17 -2.99 3.76 18.84
C ALA A 17 -2.88 2.29 19.30
N PRO A 18 -2.93 1.29 18.39
CA PRO A 18 -2.87 -0.10 18.78
C PRO A 18 -1.53 -0.41 19.48
N THR A 19 -1.56 -0.65 20.78
CA THR A 19 -0.47 -1.29 21.52
C THR A 19 -0.44 -2.75 21.10
N ILE A 20 0.48 -3.08 20.18
CA ILE A 20 0.70 -4.44 19.71
C ILE A 20 1.58 -5.14 20.75
N ASP A 21 1.03 -6.19 21.37
CA ASP A 21 1.73 -7.08 22.31
C ASP A 21 3.09 -7.54 21.77
N GLU A 22 4.11 -7.51 22.64
CA GLU A 22 5.49 -7.94 22.35
C GLU A 22 5.65 -9.48 22.28
N ASP A 23 4.57 -10.25 22.35
CA ASP A 23 4.60 -11.69 22.62
C ASP A 23 4.91 -12.61 21.42
N ILE A 24 5.42 -12.08 20.30
CA ILE A 24 5.61 -12.85 19.06
C ILE A 24 7.06 -12.81 18.58
N ILE A 25 7.98 -13.40 19.34
CA ILE A 25 9.09 -14.20 18.81
C ILE A 25 9.32 -15.40 19.76
N LYS A 26 8.28 -16.18 20.05
CA LYS A 26 8.48 -17.58 20.48
C LYS A 26 8.48 -18.40 19.20
N VAL A 27 9.64 -18.48 18.53
CA VAL A 27 9.86 -19.48 17.48
C VAL A 27 9.60 -20.83 18.15
N ARG A 28 8.46 -21.46 17.86
CA ARG A 28 8.16 -22.81 18.31
C ARG A 28 9.14 -23.75 17.60
N THR A 29 10.28 -24.01 18.21
CA THR A 29 11.00 -25.25 17.96
C THR A 29 10.08 -26.39 18.42
N ALA A 30 9.80 -27.34 17.54
CA ALA A 30 8.88 -28.46 17.80
C ALA A 30 9.38 -29.40 18.92
N GLU A 31 10.60 -29.18 19.40
CA GLU A 31 11.22 -29.92 20.48
C GLU A 31 11.45 -28.95 21.63
N GLY A 32 10.80 -29.21 22.78
CA GLY A 32 10.86 -28.39 23.99
C GLY A 32 12.26 -28.34 24.61
N SER A 33 13.21 -27.72 23.93
CA SER A 33 14.60 -27.60 24.29
C SER A 33 15.03 -26.14 24.24
N LEU A 34 15.44 -25.65 25.41
CA LEU A 34 16.26 -24.47 25.69
C LEU A 34 16.03 -23.26 24.77
N THR A 35 15.28 -22.29 25.29
CA THR A 35 15.39 -20.89 24.88
C THR A 35 16.83 -20.42 25.14
N PHE A 36 17.75 -20.67 24.21
CA PHE A 36 18.96 -19.89 24.12
C PHE A 36 18.51 -18.46 23.83
N GLN A 37 18.50 -17.62 24.86
CA GLN A 37 18.58 -16.18 24.66
C GLN A 37 19.97 -15.90 24.11
N ASP A 38 20.17 -16.17 22.81
CA ASP A 38 21.38 -15.76 22.10
C ASP A 38 21.31 -14.24 21.99
N GLU A 39 22.10 -13.55 22.80
CA GLU A 39 22.20 -12.09 22.82
C GLU A 39 22.45 -11.54 21.41
N HIS A 40 23.20 -12.28 20.57
CA HIS A 40 23.45 -11.92 19.18
C HIS A 40 22.18 -11.88 18.32
N ILE A 41 21.30 -12.86 18.51
CA ILE A 41 20.02 -12.92 17.80
C ILE A 41 19.11 -11.76 18.23
N GLU A 42 19.14 -11.39 19.50
CA GLU A 42 18.38 -10.24 20.00
C GLU A 42 18.88 -8.92 19.40
N GLN A 43 20.20 -8.71 19.37
CA GLN A 43 20.82 -7.54 18.76
C GLN A 43 20.51 -7.46 17.26
N PHE A 44 20.66 -8.58 16.54
CA PHE A 44 20.28 -8.69 15.14
C PHE A 44 18.81 -8.31 14.91
N SER A 45 17.90 -8.89 15.69
CA SER A 45 16.45 -8.60 15.64
C SER A 45 16.17 -7.11 15.84
N ARG A 46 16.84 -6.46 16.80
CA ARG A 46 16.70 -5.03 17.08
C ARG A 46 17.11 -4.17 15.88
N HIS A 47 18.23 -4.50 15.24
CA HIS A 47 18.72 -3.81 14.05
C HIS A 47 17.81 -4.02 12.83
N CYS A 48 17.33 -5.24 12.59
CA CYS A 48 16.34 -5.53 11.54
C CYS A 48 15.03 -4.75 11.76
N LYS A 49 14.51 -4.75 13.00
CA LYS A 49 13.28 -4.01 13.36
C LYS A 49 13.46 -2.51 13.07
N SER A 50 14.59 -1.93 13.45
CA SER A 50 14.88 -0.52 13.20
C SER A 50 14.94 -0.20 11.71
N PHE A 51 15.64 -1.04 10.92
CA PHE A 51 15.75 -0.86 9.47
C PHE A 51 14.40 -0.98 8.77
N TYR A 52 13.67 -2.08 8.99
CA TYR A 52 12.41 -2.32 8.28
C TYR A 52 11.31 -1.35 8.69
N ASN A 53 11.20 -0.99 9.97
CA ASN A 53 10.24 0.03 10.37
C ASN A 53 10.53 1.35 9.68
N SER A 54 11.78 1.81 9.67
CA SER A 54 12.10 3.11 9.07
C SER A 54 12.05 3.11 7.54
N SER A 55 12.33 1.97 6.90
CA SER A 55 12.39 1.87 5.43
C SER A 55 11.03 1.59 4.79
N LEU A 56 10.10 0.93 5.50
CA LEU A 56 8.80 0.52 4.96
C LEU A 56 7.64 1.35 5.50
N VAL A 57 7.72 1.75 6.78
CA VAL A 57 6.70 2.58 7.41
C VAL A 57 6.98 4.02 7.00
N LEU A 58 6.05 4.62 6.27
CA LEU A 58 6.09 6.05 6.01
C LEU A 58 5.97 6.71 7.38
N THR A 59 7.05 7.28 7.90
CA THR A 59 6.94 8.12 9.09
C THR A 59 6.05 9.27 8.67
N SER A 60 4.79 9.25 9.10
CA SER A 60 3.94 10.42 9.07
C SER A 60 4.75 11.47 9.81
N SER A 61 5.26 12.45 9.06
CA SER A 61 5.87 13.62 9.65
C SER A 61 4.76 14.22 10.50
N SER A 62 4.83 13.95 11.81
CA SER A 62 3.96 14.54 12.80
C SER A 62 4.01 16.05 12.57
N THR A 63 2.82 16.59 12.34
CA THR A 63 2.41 17.96 12.65
C THR A 63 3.53 18.92 13.03
N SER A 64 3.64 19.98 12.22
CA SER A 64 4.62 21.07 12.22
C SER A 64 4.75 21.94 13.49
N LEU A 65 4.61 21.37 14.69
CA LEU A 65 4.69 22.10 15.95
C LEU A 65 5.70 21.59 16.98
N ASP A 66 6.38 20.45 16.76
CA ASP A 66 7.51 20.06 17.62
C ASP A 66 8.86 20.40 16.99
N LYS A 67 9.27 21.66 17.21
CA LYS A 67 10.63 22.16 16.95
C LYS A 67 11.62 21.54 17.95
N ASN A 68 11.99 20.29 17.78
CA ASN A 68 13.20 19.72 18.38
C ASN A 68 14.04 19.01 17.31
N VAL A 69 14.91 19.79 16.66
CA VAL A 69 15.82 19.44 15.56
C VAL A 69 17.01 18.56 16.02
N GLY A 70 16.81 17.71 17.04
CA GLY A 70 17.82 16.78 17.55
C GLY A 70 17.65 15.32 17.12
N TYR A 71 16.48 14.93 16.59
CA TYR A 71 16.12 13.51 16.42
C TYR A 71 16.43 12.91 15.03
N ALA A 72 16.60 13.72 13.98
CA ALA A 72 16.79 13.20 12.62
C ALA A 72 18.12 12.43 12.44
N MET A 73 19.22 12.93 13.01
CA MET A 73 20.55 12.30 12.90
C MET A 73 20.65 10.93 13.57
N SER A 74 19.85 10.70 14.63
CA SER A 74 19.88 9.44 15.40
C SER A 74 19.17 8.30 14.69
N ASN A 75 18.09 8.59 13.95
CA ASN A 75 17.36 7.58 13.20
C ASN A 75 18.14 7.11 11.97
N ASP A 76 18.78 8.02 11.23
CA ASP A 76 19.59 7.67 10.05
C ASP A 76 20.72 6.69 10.40
N HIS A 77 21.37 6.89 11.55
CA HIS A 77 22.42 6.00 12.04
C HIS A 77 21.89 4.58 12.32
N LYS A 78 20.75 4.45 13.00
CA LYS A 78 20.16 3.13 13.31
C LYS A 78 19.69 2.39 12.04
N VAL A 79 19.17 3.12 11.07
CA VAL A 79 18.79 2.57 9.76
C VAL A 79 20.03 2.07 9.02
N LEU A 80 21.11 2.86 9.00
CA LEU A 80 22.37 2.46 8.40
C LEU A 80 22.94 1.20 9.05
N GLN A 81 22.96 1.13 10.40
CA GLN A 81 23.39 -0.06 11.13
C GLN A 81 22.55 -1.29 10.77
N GLY A 82 21.21 -1.16 10.75
CA GLY A 82 20.34 -2.27 10.38
C GLY A 82 20.52 -2.72 8.92
N ARG A 83 20.80 -1.79 8.00
CA ARG A 83 21.18 -2.11 6.62
C ARG A 83 22.45 -2.95 6.57
N ILE A 84 23.51 -2.52 7.27
CA ILE A 84 24.80 -3.22 7.32
C ILE A 84 24.63 -4.66 7.84
N VAL A 85 23.86 -4.82 8.92
CA VAL A 85 23.59 -6.14 9.53
C VAL A 85 22.86 -7.08 8.57
N ILE A 86 21.85 -6.59 7.84
CA ILE A 86 21.14 -7.39 6.83
C ILE A 86 22.07 -7.74 5.67
N GLU A 87 22.87 -6.77 5.19
CA GLU A 87 23.82 -6.98 4.09
C GLU A 87 24.93 -7.99 4.44
N ALA A 88 25.34 -8.04 5.72
CA ALA A 88 26.28 -9.03 6.22
C ALA A 88 25.67 -10.44 6.24
N LEU A 89 24.40 -10.57 6.68
CA LEU A 89 23.68 -11.84 6.64
C LEU A 89 23.47 -12.35 5.20
N ASP A 90 23.10 -11.47 4.26
CA ASP A 90 22.90 -11.83 2.85
C ASP A 90 24.21 -12.32 2.20
N ARG A 91 25.36 -11.76 2.60
CA ARG A 91 26.69 -12.25 2.19
C ARG A 91 27.02 -13.62 2.78
N ILE A 92 26.70 -13.86 4.04
CA ILE A 92 26.84 -15.18 4.65
C ILE A 92 26.00 -16.21 3.89
N GLY A 93 24.76 -15.87 3.55
CA GLY A 93 23.90 -16.71 2.70
C GLY A 93 24.51 -17.02 1.33
N SER A 94 25.12 -16.01 0.70
CA SER A 94 25.83 -16.17 -0.58
C SER A 94 27.06 -17.07 -0.45
N LEU A 95 27.79 -16.98 0.67
CA LEU A 95 28.92 -17.85 0.99
C LEU A 95 28.48 -19.29 1.19
N ILE A 96 27.41 -19.54 1.96
CA ILE A 96 26.83 -20.87 2.17
C ILE A 96 26.44 -21.49 0.81
N ALA A 97 25.71 -20.75 -0.03
CA ALA A 97 25.29 -21.24 -1.35
C ALA A 97 26.49 -21.56 -2.26
N ALA A 98 27.55 -20.74 -2.23
CA ALA A 98 28.77 -20.99 -3.00
C ALA A 98 29.57 -22.21 -2.47
N CYS A 99 29.57 -22.45 -1.16
CA CYS A 99 30.15 -23.64 -0.54
C CYS A 99 29.40 -24.90 -0.99
N GLU A 100 28.08 -24.92 -0.86
CA GLU A 100 27.24 -26.05 -1.30
C GLU A 100 27.41 -26.36 -2.80
N HIS A 101 27.55 -25.32 -3.62
CA HIS A 101 27.80 -25.47 -5.05
C HIS A 101 29.19 -26.05 -5.36
N CYS A 102 30.20 -25.68 -4.56
CA CYS A 102 31.55 -26.24 -4.66
C CYS A 102 31.57 -27.73 -4.31
N ASP A 103 30.84 -28.13 -3.27
CA ASP A 103 30.83 -29.51 -2.77
C ASP A 103 30.02 -30.47 -3.67
N ARG A 104 28.98 -29.96 -4.35
CA ARG A 104 28.11 -30.76 -5.22
C ARG A 104 28.63 -30.95 -6.64
N SER A 105 29.63 -30.19 -7.07
CA SER A 105 30.08 -30.23 -8.46
C SER A 105 31.24 -31.20 -8.67
N ASP A 106 31.07 -32.14 -9.60
CA ASP A 106 32.16 -33.04 -10.03
C ASP A 106 33.13 -32.39 -11.04
N SER A 107 32.76 -31.23 -11.62
CA SER A 107 33.57 -30.54 -12.61
C SER A 107 34.65 -29.69 -11.95
N MET A 108 35.92 -29.97 -12.26
CA MET A 108 37.05 -29.18 -11.76
C MET A 108 36.99 -27.70 -12.15
N GLU A 109 36.41 -27.37 -13.32
CA GLU A 109 36.26 -25.99 -13.78
C GLU A 109 35.23 -25.26 -12.91
N VAL A 110 34.09 -25.89 -12.65
CA VAL A 110 33.03 -25.35 -11.80
C VAL A 110 33.50 -25.21 -10.35
N GLN A 111 34.29 -26.16 -9.83
CA GLN A 111 34.90 -26.05 -8.51
C GLN A 111 35.90 -24.89 -8.42
N ARG A 112 36.65 -24.61 -9.50
CA ARG A 112 37.59 -23.47 -9.54
C ARG A 112 36.82 -22.15 -9.48
N ASP A 113 35.80 -22.00 -10.31
CA ASP A 113 34.97 -20.78 -10.34
C ASP A 113 34.23 -20.55 -9.01
N ALA A 114 33.76 -21.62 -8.38
CA ALA A 114 33.14 -21.57 -7.05
C ALA A 114 34.15 -21.13 -5.96
N LYS A 115 35.38 -21.64 -6.00
CA LYS A 115 36.47 -21.23 -5.07
C LYS A 115 36.88 -19.78 -5.25
N ASP A 116 36.95 -19.30 -6.49
CA ASP A 116 37.24 -17.89 -6.78
C ASP A 116 36.10 -16.99 -6.28
N THR A 117 34.85 -17.42 -6.48
CA THR A 117 33.66 -16.73 -5.96
C THR A 117 33.65 -16.68 -4.42
N LEU A 118 33.94 -17.80 -3.76
CA LEU A 118 34.07 -17.89 -2.30
C LEU A 118 35.15 -16.95 -1.76
N SER A 119 36.32 -16.94 -2.40
CA SER A 119 37.44 -16.08 -2.00
C SER A 119 37.08 -14.60 -2.12
N ARG A 120 36.38 -14.22 -3.20
CA ARG A 120 35.88 -12.85 -3.40
C ARG A 120 34.86 -12.46 -2.34
N LEU A 121 33.85 -13.30 -2.09
CA LEU A 121 32.81 -13.02 -1.09
C LEU A 121 33.36 -12.94 0.33
N ARG A 122 34.35 -13.78 0.68
CA ARG A 122 35.06 -13.70 1.99
C ARG A 122 35.75 -12.36 2.14
N LYS A 123 36.53 -11.94 1.14
CA LYS A 123 37.22 -10.64 1.14
C LYS A 123 36.24 -9.47 1.24
N GLU A 124 35.12 -9.51 0.52
CA GLU A 124 34.07 -8.49 0.62
C GLU A 124 33.47 -8.41 2.03
N HIS A 125 33.21 -9.55 2.68
CA HIS A 125 32.74 -9.58 4.05
C HIS A 125 33.80 -9.06 5.04
N GLU A 126 35.07 -9.46 4.89
CA GLU A 126 36.19 -8.98 5.71
C GLU A 126 36.34 -7.46 5.67
N LEU A 127 36.13 -6.84 4.50
CA LEU A 127 36.16 -5.38 4.37
C LEU A 127 35.05 -4.69 5.17
N ILE A 128 33.84 -5.26 5.17
CA ILE A 128 32.72 -4.72 5.95
C ILE A 128 32.96 -4.95 7.45
N ALA A 129 33.42 -6.14 7.82
CA ALA A 129 33.79 -6.50 9.18
C ALA A 129 34.90 -5.60 9.74
N ALA A 130 35.87 -5.19 8.92
CA ALA A 130 36.92 -4.27 9.34
C ALA A 130 36.38 -2.88 9.69
N VAL A 131 35.36 -2.40 8.97
CA VAL A 131 34.75 -1.07 9.19
C VAL A 131 33.70 -1.10 10.30
N HIS A 132 32.95 -2.20 10.43
CA HIS A 132 31.79 -2.31 11.32
C HIS A 132 31.94 -3.45 12.33
N LYS A 133 33.17 -3.64 12.84
CA LYS A 133 33.55 -4.77 13.69
C LYS A 133 32.60 -4.96 14.87
N ASP A 134 32.47 -3.93 15.72
CA ASP A 134 31.69 -4.03 16.96
C ASP A 134 30.22 -4.35 16.68
N LEU A 135 29.64 -3.74 15.64
CA LEU A 135 28.25 -3.99 15.22
C LEU A 135 28.02 -5.44 14.76
N LEU A 136 28.94 -5.99 13.96
CA LEU A 136 28.82 -7.36 13.49
C LEU A 136 29.14 -8.38 14.58
N ASP A 137 30.03 -8.05 15.51
CA ASP A 137 30.34 -8.88 16.68
C ASP A 137 29.13 -8.98 17.61
N ASP A 138 28.52 -7.83 17.93
CA ASP A 138 27.28 -7.75 18.73
C ASP A 138 26.16 -8.60 18.12
N CYS A 139 26.08 -8.68 16.79
CA CYS A 139 25.10 -9.49 16.07
C CYS A 139 25.57 -10.92 15.76
N GLY A 140 26.76 -11.36 16.20
CA GLY A 140 27.27 -12.71 15.92
C GLY A 140 27.53 -12.99 14.44
N LEU A 141 27.67 -11.95 13.62
CA LEU A 141 27.89 -12.01 12.18
C LEU A 141 29.35 -11.74 11.78
N LEU A 142 30.23 -11.45 12.74
CA LEU A 142 31.64 -11.12 12.47
C LEU A 142 32.43 -12.29 11.88
N HIS A 143 32.16 -13.52 12.33
CA HIS A 143 32.93 -14.71 11.99
C HIS A 143 32.17 -15.61 11.02
N VAL A 144 32.28 -15.35 9.72
CA VAL A 144 31.57 -16.12 8.67
C VAL A 144 31.79 -17.62 8.74
N ASP A 145 32.99 -18.05 9.15
CA ASP A 145 33.35 -19.45 9.25
C ASP A 145 32.45 -20.22 10.23
N SER A 146 31.90 -19.56 11.27
CA SER A 146 30.95 -20.21 12.19
C SER A 146 29.64 -20.67 11.52
N PHE A 147 29.33 -20.14 10.33
CA PHE A 147 28.15 -20.51 9.55
C PHE A 147 28.45 -21.58 8.48
N LEU A 148 29.71 -21.72 8.07
CA LEU A 148 30.12 -22.60 6.98
C LEU A 148 30.47 -24.01 7.44
N TYR A 149 30.79 -24.21 8.72
CA TYR A 149 31.16 -25.52 9.24
C TYR A 149 29.93 -26.36 9.63
N HIS A 150 29.68 -27.43 8.86
CA HIS A 150 28.78 -28.52 9.23
C HIS A 150 29.59 -29.53 10.08
N GLY A 151 29.40 -29.50 11.40
CA GLY A 151 30.26 -30.24 12.33
C GLY A 151 30.21 -31.77 12.16
N GLU A 152 31.31 -32.36 11.69
CA GLU A 152 31.74 -33.72 12.09
C GLU A 152 32.90 -33.68 13.11
N HIS A 153 33.55 -32.53 13.30
CA HIS A 153 34.74 -32.37 14.16
C HIS A 153 34.60 -31.38 15.32
N SER A 154 33.38 -30.91 15.62
CA SER A 154 33.19 -30.05 16.80
C SER A 154 33.29 -30.89 18.07
N LEU A 155 34.46 -30.83 18.71
CA LEU A 155 34.80 -31.57 19.93
C LEU A 155 34.02 -31.10 21.17
N SER A 156 33.23 -30.02 21.05
CA SER A 156 32.30 -29.55 22.08
C SER A 156 30.85 -29.75 21.63
N ALA A 157 30.11 -30.56 22.38
CA ALA A 157 28.69 -30.86 22.13
C ALA A 157 27.73 -29.67 22.39
N GLN A 158 28.24 -28.43 22.36
CA GLN A 158 27.53 -27.24 22.84
C GLN A 158 27.35 -26.12 21.79
N GLU A 159 28.04 -26.15 20.65
CA GLU A 159 27.84 -25.13 19.63
C GLU A 159 26.76 -25.55 18.61
N PRO A 160 25.74 -24.72 18.36
CA PRO A 160 24.69 -25.02 17.40
C PRO A 160 25.28 -25.10 15.98
N ASN A 161 24.77 -26.04 15.17
CA ASN A 161 25.13 -26.18 13.76
C ASN A 161 25.01 -24.83 13.03
N GLY A 162 26.06 -24.42 12.32
CA GLY A 162 26.10 -23.14 11.58
C GLY A 162 24.92 -22.95 10.63
N SER A 163 24.42 -24.03 10.02
CA SER A 163 23.20 -24.02 9.20
C SER A 163 21.96 -23.66 10.00
N LEU A 164 21.79 -24.26 11.18
CA LEU A 164 20.65 -23.99 12.06
C LEU A 164 20.68 -22.54 12.53
N ARG A 165 21.88 -22.03 12.83
CA ARG A 165 22.07 -20.62 13.19
C ARG A 165 21.65 -19.72 12.02
N TYR A 166 22.19 -19.93 10.82
CA TYR A 166 21.81 -19.13 9.65
C TYR A 166 20.29 -19.16 9.37
N GLU A 167 19.66 -20.32 9.53
CA GLU A 167 18.21 -20.48 9.40
C GLU A 167 17.46 -19.61 10.42
N GLN A 168 17.88 -19.60 11.68
CA GLN A 168 17.28 -18.76 12.73
C GLN A 168 17.35 -17.25 12.37
N TYR A 169 18.51 -16.77 11.93
CA TYR A 169 18.67 -15.37 11.50
C TYR A 169 17.74 -15.04 10.32
N THR A 170 17.65 -15.95 9.34
CA THR A 170 16.78 -15.79 8.16
C THR A 170 15.29 -15.75 8.56
N GLN A 171 14.85 -16.66 9.43
CA GLN A 171 13.47 -16.71 9.93
C GLN A 171 13.10 -15.41 10.65
N ILE A 172 13.99 -14.87 11.49
CA ILE A 172 13.77 -13.62 12.22
C ILE A 172 13.73 -12.42 11.27
N ARG A 173 14.69 -12.32 10.34
CA ARG A 173 14.70 -11.26 9.32
C ARG A 173 13.39 -11.24 8.55
N ASP A 174 12.94 -12.40 8.05
CA ASP A 174 11.74 -12.51 7.24
C ASP A 174 10.46 -12.24 8.05
N ALA A 175 10.40 -12.71 9.30
CA ALA A 175 9.31 -12.41 10.22
C ALA A 175 9.19 -10.91 10.50
N LEU A 176 10.31 -10.24 10.78
CA LEU A 176 10.34 -8.80 11.02
C LEU A 176 10.00 -8.01 9.76
N ARG A 177 10.53 -8.40 8.59
CA ARG A 177 10.17 -7.79 7.30
C ARG A 177 8.68 -7.87 7.04
N ARG A 178 8.07 -9.06 7.21
CA ARG A 178 6.62 -9.25 7.05
C ARG A 178 5.83 -8.40 8.05
N LYS A 179 6.24 -8.37 9.33
CA LYS A 179 5.60 -7.56 10.37
C LYS A 179 5.64 -6.07 10.04
N SER A 180 6.81 -5.53 9.69
CA SER A 180 6.97 -4.12 9.33
C SER A 180 6.18 -3.77 8.06
N HIS A 181 6.16 -4.66 7.06
CA HIS A 181 5.32 -4.48 5.88
C HIS A 181 3.82 -4.46 6.22
N LYS A 182 3.36 -5.40 7.06
CA LYS A 182 1.99 -5.46 7.58
C LYS A 182 1.61 -4.15 8.29
N MET A 183 2.50 -3.63 9.14
CA MET A 183 2.31 -2.34 9.83
C MET A 183 2.25 -1.16 8.86
N ALA A 184 3.17 -1.09 7.89
CA ALA A 184 3.17 -0.04 6.87
C ALA A 184 1.88 -0.04 6.04
N MET A 185 1.39 -1.23 5.66
CA MET A 185 0.11 -1.39 4.96
C MET A 185 -1.07 -0.90 5.81
N MET A 186 -1.15 -1.28 7.09
CA MET A 186 -2.20 -0.82 8.00
C MET A 186 -2.21 0.70 8.15
N GLN A 187 -1.04 1.32 8.26
CA GLN A 187 -0.94 2.77 8.37
C GLN A 187 -1.42 3.46 7.09
N ARG A 188 -0.99 2.99 5.92
CA ARG A 188 -1.46 3.53 4.63
C ARG A 188 -2.96 3.37 4.45
N GLN A 189 -3.52 2.24 4.86
CA GLN A 189 -4.97 2.01 4.83
C GLN A 189 -5.69 2.97 5.78
N SER A 190 -5.19 3.14 7.01
CA SER A 190 -5.79 4.04 7.99
C SER A 190 -5.80 5.50 7.50
N SER A 191 -4.68 5.96 6.95
CA SER A 191 -4.56 7.29 6.31
C SER A 191 -5.52 7.44 5.13
N LEU A 192 -5.62 6.42 4.26
CA LEU A 192 -6.58 6.42 3.16
C LEU A 192 -8.03 6.54 3.66
N TYR A 193 -8.40 5.81 4.72
CA TYR A 193 -9.74 5.89 5.30
C TYR A 193 -10.04 7.27 5.91
N GLU A 194 -9.05 7.92 6.50
CA GLU A 194 -9.17 9.30 6.98
C GLU A 194 -9.42 10.24 5.80
N LEU A 195 -8.65 10.14 4.72
CA LEU A 195 -8.86 10.93 3.49
C LEU A 195 -10.25 10.69 2.86
N LEU A 196 -10.70 9.43 2.79
CA LEU A 196 -12.03 9.09 2.28
C LEU A 196 -13.14 9.69 3.17
N SER A 197 -12.97 9.64 4.48
CA SER A 197 -13.92 10.18 5.45
C SER A 197 -13.99 11.71 5.34
N ASP A 198 -12.85 12.40 5.29
CA ASP A 198 -12.78 13.86 5.21
C ASP A 198 -13.44 14.39 3.93
N ASN A 199 -13.22 13.71 2.80
CA ASN A 199 -13.85 14.06 1.54
C ASN A 199 -15.36 13.80 1.56
N LYS A 200 -15.82 12.70 2.17
CA LYS A 200 -17.24 12.39 2.32
C LYS A 200 -17.97 13.46 3.16
N HIS A 201 -17.38 13.92 4.26
CA HIS A 201 -17.97 14.94 5.14
C HIS A 201 -17.91 16.35 4.55
N SER A 202 -16.86 16.68 3.81
CA SER A 202 -16.75 17.96 3.09
C SER A 202 -17.87 18.11 2.05
N ASN A 203 -18.31 17.01 1.45
CA ASN A 203 -19.41 17.02 0.50
C ASN A 203 -20.81 17.00 1.16
N SER A 204 -20.96 16.48 2.39
CA SER A 204 -22.26 16.36 3.07
C SER A 204 -22.64 17.54 3.97
N SER A 205 -21.66 18.36 4.38
CA SER A 205 -21.86 19.52 5.26
C SER A 205 -22.55 20.73 4.60
N GLY A 206 -22.85 20.66 3.30
CA GLY A 206 -23.73 21.60 2.61
C GLY A 206 -25.17 21.09 2.53
N ASP A 207 -26.00 21.49 3.50
CA ASP A 207 -27.48 21.43 3.53
C ASP A 207 -28.11 20.15 2.91
N VAL A 208 -28.44 19.18 3.77
CA VAL A 208 -28.88 17.79 3.49
C VAL A 208 -30.08 17.69 2.54
N THR A 209 -30.78 18.79 2.26
CA THR A 209 -31.88 18.84 1.28
C THR A 209 -31.42 19.08 -0.17
N ASN A 210 -30.12 19.34 -0.43
CA ASN A 210 -29.58 19.72 -1.75
C ASN A 210 -28.48 18.79 -2.32
N SER A 211 -28.17 17.67 -1.68
CA SER A 211 -27.14 16.69 -2.13
C SER A 211 -27.35 16.20 -3.58
N THR A 212 -28.60 16.16 -4.05
CA THR A 212 -28.97 15.77 -5.41
C THR A 212 -28.70 16.82 -6.49
N GLN A 213 -28.25 18.04 -6.12
CA GLN A 213 -28.06 19.16 -7.06
C GLN A 213 -26.60 19.53 -7.33
N TYR A 214 -25.63 18.78 -6.82
CA TYR A 214 -24.23 19.21 -6.91
C TYR A 214 -23.73 19.15 -8.36
N LEU A 215 -23.83 18.04 -9.09
CA LEU A 215 -23.16 17.92 -10.39
C LEU A 215 -24.00 18.27 -11.63
N THR A 216 -25.27 18.62 -11.46
CA THR A 216 -26.10 19.20 -12.53
C THR A 216 -25.79 20.67 -12.75
N ARG A 217 -25.29 21.37 -11.72
CA ARG A 217 -24.99 22.81 -11.77
C ARG A 217 -23.63 23.07 -12.40
N GLN A 218 -23.58 24.01 -13.35
CA GLN A 218 -22.38 24.37 -14.13
C GLN A 218 -21.13 24.64 -13.28
N LYS A 219 -21.27 25.20 -12.08
CA LYS A 219 -20.14 25.49 -11.18
C LYS A 219 -19.41 24.23 -10.73
N HIS A 220 -20.12 23.15 -10.41
CA HIS A 220 -19.51 21.92 -9.92
C HIS A 220 -18.91 21.10 -11.04
N VAL A 221 -19.53 21.09 -12.23
CA VAL A 221 -18.92 20.50 -13.43
C VAL A 221 -17.59 21.19 -13.74
N LYS A 222 -17.53 22.53 -13.68
CA LYS A 222 -16.27 23.27 -13.85
C LYS A 222 -15.24 22.91 -12.78
N HIS A 223 -15.68 22.74 -11.53
CA HIS A 223 -14.80 22.32 -10.44
C HIS A 223 -14.23 20.92 -10.66
N ALA A 224 -15.08 19.92 -10.94
CA ALA A 224 -14.65 18.55 -11.22
C ALA A 224 -13.67 18.50 -12.40
N MET A 225 -13.99 19.18 -13.50
CA MET A 225 -13.08 19.30 -14.65
C MET A 225 -11.73 19.90 -14.26
N SER A 226 -11.72 21.01 -13.51
CA SER A 226 -10.49 21.64 -13.04
C SER A 226 -9.68 20.71 -12.13
N THR A 227 -10.33 19.97 -11.24
CA THR A 227 -9.67 19.00 -10.33
C THR A 227 -9.01 17.88 -11.13
N ILE A 228 -9.72 17.33 -12.12
CA ILE A 228 -9.21 16.25 -12.98
C ILE A 228 -8.06 16.76 -13.87
N GLU A 229 -8.20 17.93 -14.49
CA GLU A 229 -7.14 18.55 -15.30
C GLU A 229 -5.87 18.80 -14.51
N GLN A 230 -5.99 19.31 -13.27
CA GLN A 230 -4.85 19.53 -12.38
C GLN A 230 -4.16 18.22 -12.01
N PHE A 231 -4.95 17.19 -11.65
CA PHE A 231 -4.42 15.86 -11.35
C PHE A 231 -3.68 15.25 -12.53
N VAL A 232 -4.30 15.22 -13.72
CA VAL A 232 -3.69 14.69 -14.95
C VAL A 232 -2.41 15.47 -15.27
N ARG A 233 -2.43 16.80 -15.22
CA ARG A 233 -1.23 17.61 -15.48
C ARG A 233 -0.08 17.28 -14.53
N LYS A 234 -0.39 17.03 -13.26
CA LYS A 234 0.60 16.76 -12.21
C LYS A 234 1.17 15.33 -12.29
N TYR A 235 0.33 14.33 -12.61
CA TYR A 235 0.69 12.92 -12.45
C TYR A 235 0.70 12.07 -13.73
N LYS A 236 0.35 12.62 -14.91
CA LYS A 236 0.33 11.84 -16.16
C LYS A 236 1.68 11.23 -16.58
N GLU A 237 2.80 11.82 -16.18
CA GLU A 237 4.15 11.30 -16.49
C GLU A 237 4.61 10.27 -15.43
N ASN A 238 3.85 10.12 -14.34
CA ASN A 238 4.13 9.13 -13.31
C ASN A 238 3.52 7.79 -13.72
N ILE A 239 4.38 6.82 -14.06
CA ILE A 239 3.98 5.45 -14.43
C ILE A 239 3.10 4.81 -13.34
N GLY A 240 3.34 5.12 -12.05
CA GLY A 240 2.53 4.63 -10.94
C GLY A 240 1.05 5.05 -11.04
N SER A 241 0.78 6.23 -11.62
CA SER A 241 -0.56 6.80 -11.77
C SER A 241 -1.30 6.30 -13.01
N HIS A 242 -0.59 5.69 -13.97
CA HIS A 242 -1.19 5.22 -15.22
C HIS A 242 -2.30 4.19 -14.99
N SER A 243 -2.14 3.30 -14.02
CA SER A 243 -3.13 2.25 -13.74
C SER A 243 -4.45 2.83 -13.22
N PHE A 244 -4.37 3.85 -12.36
CA PHE A 244 -5.51 4.62 -11.86
C PHE A 244 -6.21 5.40 -12.98
N LEU A 245 -5.45 6.15 -13.79
CA LEU A 245 -5.99 6.92 -14.91
C LEU A 245 -6.67 6.03 -15.96
N ALA A 246 -6.07 4.87 -16.27
CA ALA A 246 -6.65 3.89 -17.17
C ALA A 246 -7.92 3.26 -16.59
N GLY A 247 -7.96 3.01 -15.27
CA GLY A 247 -9.15 2.53 -14.56
C GLY A 247 -10.30 3.54 -14.62
N LEU A 248 -10.02 4.81 -14.35
CA LEU A 248 -10.98 5.90 -14.42
C LEU A 248 -11.55 6.08 -15.84
N TYR A 249 -10.67 6.05 -16.85
CA TYR A 249 -11.08 6.09 -18.26
C TYR A 249 -12.03 4.92 -18.57
N ARG A 250 -11.65 3.69 -18.19
CA ARG A 250 -12.44 2.48 -18.48
C ARG A 250 -13.82 2.51 -17.80
N LEU A 251 -13.90 3.02 -16.57
CA LEU A 251 -15.17 3.20 -15.85
C LEU A 251 -16.10 4.13 -16.64
N ILE A 252 -15.62 5.30 -17.03
CA ILE A 252 -16.42 6.30 -17.77
C ILE A 252 -16.81 5.76 -19.15
N ASP A 253 -15.87 5.14 -19.87
CA ASP A 253 -16.10 4.60 -21.21
C ASP A 253 -17.16 3.48 -21.19
N ASN A 254 -17.12 2.59 -20.20
CA ASN A 254 -18.14 1.56 -20.01
C ASN A 254 -19.51 2.14 -19.65
N GLN A 255 -19.56 3.23 -18.87
CA GLN A 255 -20.82 3.89 -18.53
C GLN A 255 -21.44 4.63 -19.72
N LEU A 256 -20.62 5.13 -20.65
CA LEU A 256 -21.06 5.80 -21.87
C LEU A 256 -21.50 4.82 -22.97
N HIS A 257 -21.08 3.56 -22.90
CA HIS A 257 -21.43 2.51 -23.85
C HIS A 257 -22.06 1.30 -23.14
N PRO A 258 -23.16 1.50 -22.40
CA PRO A 258 -23.76 0.41 -21.65
C PRO A 258 -24.48 -0.58 -22.59
N LYS A 259 -24.68 -1.82 -22.12
CA LYS A 259 -25.43 -2.83 -22.90
C LYS A 259 -26.93 -2.61 -22.79
N SER A 260 -27.40 -2.11 -21.64
CA SER A 260 -28.75 -1.63 -21.37
C SER A 260 -28.74 -0.16 -20.96
N LYS A 261 -29.82 0.59 -21.25
CA LYS A 261 -29.95 2.01 -20.84
C LYS A 261 -29.95 2.21 -19.32
N THR A 262 -30.17 1.14 -18.57
CA THR A 262 -30.30 1.11 -17.12
C THR A 262 -29.07 0.55 -16.40
N ASP A 263 -28.05 0.12 -17.16
CA ASP A 263 -26.83 -0.42 -16.56
C ASP A 263 -26.10 0.64 -15.72
N ILE A 264 -25.82 0.27 -14.47
CA ILE A 264 -24.93 1.04 -13.59
C ILE A 264 -23.58 0.35 -13.54
N VAL A 265 -22.53 1.14 -13.81
CA VAL A 265 -21.16 0.66 -13.79
C VAL A 265 -20.52 0.96 -12.43
N GLN A 266 -20.11 -0.08 -11.73
CA GLN A 266 -19.34 0.00 -10.50
C GLN A 266 -17.88 -0.37 -10.77
N TRP A 267 -16.97 0.41 -10.20
CA TRP A 267 -15.55 0.16 -10.24
C TRP A 267 -15.04 -0.26 -8.87
N ASN A 268 -14.52 -1.48 -8.82
CA ASN A 268 -13.97 -2.08 -7.60
C ASN A 268 -12.45 -2.16 -7.74
N PHE A 269 -11.70 -1.50 -6.86
CA PHE A 269 -10.25 -1.57 -6.88
C PHE A 269 -9.68 -1.54 -5.46
N LYS A 270 -8.44 -2.00 -5.31
CA LYS A 270 -7.79 -2.10 -4.01
C LYS A 270 -7.21 -0.77 -3.57
N GLY A 271 -7.30 -0.43 -2.29
CA GLY A 271 -6.78 0.83 -1.75
C GLY A 271 -5.28 1.09 -1.98
N SER A 272 -4.45 0.04 -2.13
CA SER A 272 -3.01 0.20 -2.46
C SER A 272 -2.75 1.03 -3.70
N VAL A 273 -3.65 0.97 -4.68
CA VAL A 273 -3.54 1.71 -5.94
C VAL A 273 -3.37 3.21 -5.71
N LEU A 274 -4.01 3.76 -4.67
CA LEU A 274 -3.93 5.17 -4.33
C LEU A 274 -2.75 5.50 -3.41
N THR A 275 -2.25 4.53 -2.65
CA THR A 275 -1.23 4.75 -1.62
C THR A 275 0.18 4.31 -2.06
N GLU A 276 0.31 3.49 -3.10
CA GLU A 276 1.59 3.01 -3.63
C GLU A 276 2.10 3.79 -4.84
N ALA A 277 1.19 4.42 -5.59
CA ALA A 277 1.52 5.10 -6.84
C ALA A 277 2.42 6.35 -6.67
N CYS A 278 2.72 6.76 -5.44
CA CYS A 278 3.54 7.94 -5.18
C CYS A 278 4.74 7.67 -4.26
N GLN A 279 5.90 7.50 -4.91
CA GLN A 279 7.20 7.85 -4.35
C GLN A 279 7.82 8.92 -5.26
N MET A 280 7.20 10.11 -5.31
CA MET A 280 7.84 11.22 -6.00
C MET A 280 8.91 11.82 -5.09
N ASN A 281 10.13 11.88 -5.62
CA ASN A 281 11.27 12.49 -4.98
C ASN A 281 10.97 13.98 -4.73
N ASN A 282 11.07 14.43 -3.48
CA ASN A 282 11.38 15.80 -3.02
C ASN A 282 10.30 16.69 -2.37
N GLU A 283 9.06 16.25 -2.14
CA GLU A 283 8.11 17.06 -1.37
C GLU A 283 7.60 16.25 -0.17
N GLY A 284 7.81 16.76 1.05
CA GLY A 284 7.52 16.09 2.31
C GLY A 284 6.04 15.77 2.59
N ASP A 285 5.21 15.75 1.55
CA ASP A 285 3.82 15.33 1.59
C ASP A 285 3.68 13.96 0.92
N THR A 286 3.92 12.91 1.69
CA THR A 286 3.83 11.50 1.24
C THR A 286 2.42 11.10 0.83
N GLU A 287 1.41 11.89 1.17
CA GLU A 287 0.00 11.59 0.94
C GLU A 287 -0.62 12.47 -0.16
N ALA A 288 0.15 13.41 -0.73
CA ALA A 288 -0.35 14.37 -1.72
C ALA A 288 -1.09 13.70 -2.87
N TYR A 289 -0.56 12.60 -3.41
CA TYR A 289 -1.21 11.87 -4.49
C TYR A 289 -2.49 11.17 -4.05
N ALA A 290 -2.48 10.47 -2.91
CA ALA A 290 -3.67 9.81 -2.40
C ALA A 290 -4.80 10.83 -2.14
N ARG A 291 -4.45 11.99 -1.58
CA ARG A 291 -5.36 13.11 -1.38
C ARG A 291 -5.88 13.67 -2.71
N ASP A 292 -5.00 14.01 -3.65
CA ASP A 292 -5.43 14.55 -4.95
C ASP A 292 -6.28 13.52 -5.74
N ALA A 293 -5.97 12.23 -5.64
CA ALA A 293 -6.72 11.15 -6.29
C ALA A 293 -8.10 10.95 -5.64
N THR A 294 -8.18 10.98 -4.31
CA THR A 294 -9.48 10.92 -3.60
C THR A 294 -10.34 12.14 -3.93
N HIS A 295 -9.76 13.34 -4.04
CA HIS A 295 -10.47 14.53 -4.52
C HIS A 295 -11.03 14.34 -5.95
N VAL A 296 -10.27 13.71 -6.85
CA VAL A 296 -10.77 13.35 -8.20
C VAL A 296 -11.96 12.39 -8.09
N LEU A 297 -11.84 11.32 -7.31
CA LEU A 297 -12.91 10.34 -7.13
C LEU A 297 -14.19 11.01 -6.61
N PHE A 298 -14.12 11.77 -5.52
CA PHE A 298 -15.27 12.45 -4.92
C PHE A 298 -15.78 13.65 -5.71
N SER A 299 -15.09 14.06 -6.77
CA SER A 299 -15.59 15.15 -7.63
C SER A 299 -16.75 14.73 -8.53
N PHE A 300 -16.90 13.43 -8.82
CA PHE A 300 -17.95 12.92 -9.70
C PHE A 300 -18.37 11.46 -9.45
N LEU A 301 -17.75 10.76 -8.49
CA LEU A 301 -18.13 9.41 -8.11
C LEU A 301 -18.72 9.40 -6.70
N VAL A 302 -19.55 8.38 -6.46
CA VAL A 302 -20.13 8.07 -5.15
C VAL A 302 -19.50 6.76 -4.66
N ILE A 303 -19.01 6.76 -3.42
CA ILE A 303 -18.49 5.56 -2.77
C ILE A 303 -19.64 4.79 -2.12
N ASN A 304 -19.56 3.46 -2.15
CA ASN A 304 -20.50 2.62 -1.41
C ASN A 304 -20.28 2.78 0.11
N ASP A 305 -21.34 3.09 0.87
CA ASP A 305 -21.25 3.35 2.31
C ASP A 305 -20.65 2.18 3.10
N ALA A 306 -20.92 0.95 2.65
CA ALA A 306 -20.38 -0.27 3.26
C ALA A 306 -18.84 -0.32 3.27
N ASP A 307 -18.18 0.33 2.30
CA ASP A 307 -16.73 0.28 2.17
C ASP A 307 -16.02 1.26 3.11
N VAL A 308 -16.72 2.34 3.53
CA VAL A 308 -16.19 3.35 4.46
C VAL A 308 -16.43 2.94 5.91
N GLU A 309 -17.56 2.28 6.19
CA GLU A 309 -17.90 1.81 7.54
C GLU A 309 -17.17 0.51 7.94
N GLY A 310 -16.73 -0.29 6.97
CA GLY A 310 -15.99 -1.54 7.18
C GLY A 310 -14.54 -1.40 7.70
N GLY A 311 -14.06 -0.17 7.91
CA GLY A 311 -12.70 0.09 8.43
C GLY A 311 -12.47 -0.38 9.89
N SER A 312 -13.48 -0.88 10.59
CA SER A 312 -13.34 -1.51 11.92
C SER A 312 -13.12 -3.02 11.80
N VAL A 313 -12.15 -3.46 10.99
CA VAL A 313 -11.72 -4.86 11.01
C VAL A 313 -11.13 -5.11 12.41
N ASN A 314 -11.75 -6.01 13.17
CA ASN A 314 -11.15 -6.54 14.39
C ASN A 314 -9.77 -7.09 14.01
N ILE A 315 -8.72 -6.37 14.42
CA ILE A 315 -7.33 -6.72 14.10
C ILE A 315 -6.94 -7.88 15.01
N ASP A 316 -7.45 -9.07 14.73
CA ASP A 316 -6.86 -10.27 15.28
C ASP A 316 -5.46 -10.40 14.65
N ALA A 317 -4.43 -10.37 15.49
CA ALA A 317 -3.03 -10.28 15.08
C ALA A 317 -2.58 -11.39 14.10
N ASN A 318 -3.34 -12.48 14.02
CA ASN A 318 -3.05 -13.69 13.25
C ASN A 318 -3.78 -13.82 11.91
N GLU A 319 -4.75 -12.97 11.57
CA GLU A 319 -5.38 -13.04 10.24
C GLU A 319 -4.59 -12.20 9.21
N ASP A 320 -4.52 -12.74 7.99
CA ASP A 320 -3.98 -12.04 6.82
C ASP A 320 -4.81 -10.77 6.61
N ILE A 321 -4.15 -9.61 6.61
CA ILE A 321 -4.85 -8.34 6.38
C ILE A 321 -5.40 -8.37 4.97
N GLN A 322 -6.70 -8.55 4.87
CA GLN A 322 -7.38 -8.42 3.61
C GLN A 322 -7.35 -6.94 3.23
N GLU A 323 -6.75 -6.67 2.08
CA GLU A 323 -6.66 -5.32 1.56
C GLU A 323 -8.06 -4.77 1.24
N PRO A 324 -8.39 -3.54 1.64
CA PRO A 324 -9.72 -3.00 1.43
C PRO A 324 -9.97 -2.79 -0.06
N ILE A 325 -11.12 -3.29 -0.50
CA ILE A 325 -11.66 -3.05 -1.84
C ILE A 325 -12.56 -1.83 -1.72
N LEU A 326 -12.28 -0.81 -2.53
CA LEU A 326 -13.10 0.38 -2.65
C LEU A 326 -14.00 0.25 -3.88
N SER A 327 -15.29 0.50 -3.68
CA SER A 327 -16.30 0.44 -4.72
C SER A 327 -16.85 1.83 -5.00
N PHE A 328 -16.63 2.30 -6.22
CA PHE A 328 -17.14 3.59 -6.68
C PHE A 328 -18.11 3.42 -7.82
N GLN A 329 -19.14 4.26 -7.84
CA GLN A 329 -20.12 4.37 -8.93
C GLN A 329 -20.14 5.80 -9.44
N ILE A 330 -20.52 5.99 -10.70
CA ILE A 330 -20.75 7.33 -11.24
C ILE A 330 -22.01 7.91 -10.59
N ASP A 331 -21.94 9.17 -10.14
CA ASP A 331 -23.11 9.85 -9.61
C ASP A 331 -24.22 9.90 -10.68
N LYS A 332 -25.41 9.42 -10.30
CA LYS A 332 -26.61 9.34 -11.16
C LYS A 332 -27.06 10.69 -11.73
N PHE A 333 -26.60 11.80 -11.17
CA PHE A 333 -26.91 13.15 -11.62
C PHE A 333 -25.90 13.73 -12.63
N ILE A 334 -24.91 12.94 -13.05
CA ILE A 334 -23.97 13.35 -14.09
C ILE A 334 -24.49 12.89 -15.44
N SER A 335 -24.67 13.85 -16.34
CA SER A 335 -25.05 13.55 -17.73
C SER A 335 -23.90 12.95 -18.54
N ASP A 336 -24.27 12.17 -19.55
CA ASP A 336 -23.35 11.59 -20.54
C ASP A 336 -22.49 12.64 -21.23
N ASN A 337 -23.04 13.83 -21.49
CA ASN A 337 -22.26 14.93 -22.06
C ASN A 337 -21.13 15.38 -21.13
N ASN A 338 -21.38 15.45 -19.82
CA ASN A 338 -20.34 15.79 -18.85
C ASN A 338 -19.31 14.66 -18.71
N LEU A 339 -19.74 13.40 -18.74
CA LEU A 339 -18.83 12.26 -18.77
C LEU A 339 -17.91 12.27 -20.00
N ARG A 340 -18.42 12.57 -21.19
CA ARG A 340 -17.60 12.73 -22.41
C ARG A 340 -16.58 13.88 -22.27
N ARG A 341 -16.98 14.98 -21.63
CA ARG A 341 -16.07 16.10 -21.35
C ARG A 341 -14.96 15.68 -20.39
N ILE A 342 -15.30 14.95 -19.32
CA ILE A 342 -14.30 14.37 -18.40
C ILE A 342 -13.35 13.44 -19.17
N LEU A 343 -13.89 12.55 -20.01
CA LEU A 343 -13.09 11.62 -20.82
C LEU A 343 -12.11 12.36 -21.75
N SER A 344 -12.50 13.53 -22.28
CA SER A 344 -11.63 14.34 -23.15
C SER A 344 -10.41 14.96 -22.45
N VAL A 345 -10.43 15.06 -21.12
CA VAL A 345 -9.30 15.54 -20.31
C VAL A 345 -8.38 14.39 -19.90
N LEU A 346 -8.91 13.18 -19.76
CA LEU A 346 -8.11 12.02 -19.42
C LEU A 346 -7.14 11.67 -20.55
N PRO A 347 -5.93 11.20 -20.23
CA PRO A 347 -4.98 10.76 -21.24
C PRO A 347 -5.56 9.57 -22.02
N ASN A 348 -5.26 9.51 -23.31
CA ASN A 348 -5.64 8.37 -24.14
C ASN A 348 -5.01 7.09 -23.54
N PRO A 349 -5.78 6.01 -23.32
CA PRO A 349 -5.26 4.76 -22.77
C PRO A 349 -4.07 4.18 -23.52
N LYS A 350 -3.93 4.46 -24.83
CA LYS A 350 -2.79 4.03 -25.64
C LYS A 350 -1.45 4.69 -25.25
N HIS A 351 -1.50 5.79 -24.52
CA HIS A 351 -0.32 6.50 -23.99
C HIS A 351 -0.04 6.17 -22.52
N LEU A 352 -0.80 5.25 -21.93
CA LEU A 352 -0.61 4.80 -20.56
C LEU A 352 0.11 3.44 -20.57
N ASP A 353 1.28 3.38 -19.92
CA ASP A 353 2.10 2.16 -19.85
C ASP A 353 1.55 1.07 -18.92
N ALA A 354 0.46 1.33 -18.19
CA ALA A 354 -0.10 0.40 -17.22
C ALA A 354 -1.54 -0.01 -17.56
N ARG A 355 -1.90 -1.23 -17.16
CA ARG A 355 -3.28 -1.73 -17.27
C ARG A 355 -4.20 -1.00 -16.32
N ALA A 356 -5.45 -0.82 -16.74
CA ALA A 356 -6.52 -0.31 -15.89
C ALA A 356 -6.63 -1.12 -14.59
N THR A 357 -6.62 -0.42 -13.46
CA THR A 357 -6.76 -1.04 -12.14
C THR A 357 -8.21 -1.46 -11.85
N GLY A 358 -8.35 -2.46 -10.98
CA GLY A 358 -9.64 -2.96 -10.50
C GLY A 358 -10.43 -3.80 -11.50
N SER A 359 -11.63 -4.21 -11.08
CA SER A 359 -12.68 -4.79 -11.91
C SER A 359 -13.80 -3.78 -12.13
N VAL A 360 -14.52 -3.94 -13.24
CA VAL A 360 -15.72 -3.17 -13.52
C VAL A 360 -16.89 -4.15 -13.56
N GLU A 361 -17.86 -3.91 -12.69
CA GLU A 361 -19.09 -4.68 -12.58
C GLU A 361 -20.24 -3.86 -13.13
N VAL A 362 -21.15 -4.52 -13.85
CA VAL A 362 -22.32 -3.89 -14.45
C VAL A 362 -23.54 -4.48 -13.76
N PHE A 363 -24.31 -3.63 -13.07
CA PHE A 363 -25.55 -3.99 -12.43
C PHE A 363 -26.72 -3.68 -13.36
N ASP A 364 -27.55 -4.68 -13.62
CA ASP A 364 -28.75 -4.57 -14.46
C ASP A 364 -30.01 -4.27 -13.62
N ASP A 365 -31.12 -3.95 -14.32
CA ASP A 365 -32.43 -3.66 -13.74
C ASP A 365 -32.99 -4.74 -12.80
N SER A 366 -32.45 -5.96 -12.81
CA SER A 366 -32.93 -7.02 -11.92
C SER A 366 -32.56 -6.76 -10.45
N CYS A 367 -31.61 -5.86 -10.20
CA CYS A 367 -31.29 -5.32 -8.88
C CYS A 367 -32.11 -4.04 -8.59
N ILE A 368 -33.43 -4.20 -8.49
CA ILE A 368 -34.45 -3.14 -8.43
C ILE A 368 -34.18 -2.08 -7.34
N ASP A 369 -33.53 -2.44 -6.24
CA ASP A 369 -33.25 -1.50 -5.13
C ASP A 369 -32.04 -0.57 -5.39
N LYS A 370 -31.25 -0.80 -6.46
CA LYS A 370 -30.01 -0.07 -6.72
C LYS A 370 -29.99 0.70 -8.05
N VAL A 371 -30.85 0.35 -9.00
CA VAL A 371 -30.83 0.94 -10.34
C VAL A 371 -31.73 2.18 -10.40
N GLN A 372 -31.12 3.36 -10.35
CA GLN A 372 -31.79 4.61 -10.67
C GLN A 372 -31.35 5.09 -12.06
N ALA A 373 -32.31 5.20 -12.97
CA ALA A 373 -32.08 5.78 -14.28
C ALA A 373 -31.51 7.21 -14.13
N ARG A 374 -30.45 7.50 -14.87
CA ARG A 374 -29.75 8.80 -14.79
C ARG A 374 -30.67 9.90 -15.31
N MET A 375 -30.70 11.00 -14.57
CA MET A 375 -31.53 12.15 -14.89
C MET A 375 -30.66 13.37 -15.17
N ASN A 376 -31.04 14.14 -16.17
CA ASN A 376 -30.43 15.44 -16.43
C ASN A 376 -30.85 16.48 -15.37
N ILE A 377 -30.35 17.72 -15.51
CA ILE A 377 -30.66 18.82 -14.57
C ILE A 377 -32.16 19.13 -14.46
N ASP A 378 -32.92 18.82 -15.50
CA ASP A 378 -34.35 19.08 -15.58
C ASP A 378 -35.20 17.91 -15.05
N GLY A 379 -34.55 16.84 -14.56
CA GLY A 379 -35.22 15.64 -14.04
C GLY A 379 -35.74 14.71 -15.14
N HIS A 380 -35.35 14.93 -16.39
CA HIS A 380 -35.65 14.03 -17.50
C HIS A 380 -34.61 12.92 -17.59
N LEU A 381 -35.01 11.75 -18.13
CA LEU A 381 -34.05 10.70 -18.48
C LEU A 381 -32.96 11.29 -19.37
N ASP A 382 -31.70 11.00 -19.07
CA ASP A 382 -30.57 11.57 -19.78
C ASP A 382 -30.66 11.27 -21.29
N GLU A 383 -30.29 12.25 -22.10
CA GLU A 383 -30.60 12.26 -23.53
C GLU A 383 -29.91 11.09 -24.24
N ALA A 384 -30.66 10.33 -25.05
CA ALA A 384 -30.06 9.35 -25.94
C ALA A 384 -29.12 10.09 -26.90
N TRP A 385 -27.81 9.85 -26.79
CA TRP A 385 -26.87 10.45 -27.72
C TRP A 385 -26.81 9.66 -29.02
N PRO A 386 -26.81 10.33 -30.19
CA PRO A 386 -26.92 11.77 -30.35
C PRO A 386 -28.33 12.31 -30.09
N TRP A 387 -28.46 13.39 -29.32
CA TRP A 387 -29.77 14.00 -29.00
C TRP A 387 -30.53 14.47 -30.24
N TRP A 388 -29.82 14.71 -31.34
CA TRP A 388 -30.43 15.05 -32.63
C TRP A 388 -30.99 13.84 -33.40
N GLN A 389 -30.74 12.59 -32.98
CA GLN A 389 -31.26 11.43 -33.71
C GLN A 389 -32.79 11.35 -33.63
N GLU A 390 -33.39 11.78 -32.52
CA GLU A 390 -34.85 11.89 -32.40
C GLU A 390 -35.39 13.09 -33.20
N LEU A 391 -34.62 14.18 -33.31
CA LEU A 391 -34.96 15.33 -34.17
C LEU A 391 -34.87 14.99 -35.66
N CYS A 392 -33.93 14.12 -36.06
CA CYS A 392 -33.82 13.63 -37.44
C CYS A 392 -34.95 12.67 -37.84
N ASN A 393 -35.67 12.09 -36.88
CA ASN A 393 -36.87 11.27 -37.16
C ASN A 393 -38.16 12.11 -37.21
N LEU A 394 -38.09 13.38 -36.81
CA LEU A 394 -39.19 14.35 -36.83
C LEU A 394 -39.13 15.32 -38.02
N LEU A 395 -38.02 15.31 -38.78
CA LEU A 395 -37.82 16.03 -40.04
C LEU A 395 -37.85 15.04 -41.20
#